data_AF-A0A0D3D8I2-F1
#
_entry.id   AF-A0A0D3D8I2-F1
#
_cell.length_a   1.000
_cell.length_b   1.000
_cell.length_c   1.000
_cell.angle_alpha   90.00
_cell.angle_beta   90.00
_cell.angle_gamma   90.00
#
_symmetry.space_group_name_H-M   'P 1'
#
loop_
_entity.id
_entity.type
_entity.pdbx_description
1 polymer ?
#
loop_
_entity_poly.entity_id
_entity_poly.type
_entity_poly.pdbx_seq_one_letter_code
_entity_poly.pdbx_strand_id
1 'polypeptide(L)'
;MASQDNVSRSKAPNANDSHIALTKGALVTGITGHDGSYLTKFLLRKGYQVHGLIRRSSNYNTQQINHIYVDPHNANKARMKLHYADLSDASSLRRWLDVIKPDEVYNLDAQSHVDVSFEIPDYTANVVATGGLRLLEAVRSHMADNGRNIKYYQACSSEVFESTPPPQSQDLPMMPPNAPLTGTQSITEKNTAYEALPGKHTGVTRLGFAGDYMEAMWLMLQQEKPYDYVVATEGSHTVEEFLEVSFGGVDDVCVLCKNAPESRNHLFFECNLSAQVWEFIAKGLLRNSYTTDWSGIICIISERTRENKSLVCIRYAFQAVLYALWIERNKVRHGDKMMP
;
A
#
# COMPACT_ATOMS: atom_id res chain seq x y z
N MET A 1 -73.25 11.09 15.77
CA MET A 1 -73.25 9.91 14.87
C MET A 1 -72.77 10.41 13.51
N ALA A 2 -71.44 10.48 13.29
CA ALA A 2 -70.61 9.51 12.55
C ALA A 2 -71.15 9.25 11.13
N SER A 3 -70.67 9.87 10.03
CA SER A 3 -69.37 9.81 9.31
C SER A 3 -69.13 8.52 8.52
N GLN A 4 -68.70 8.69 7.25
CA GLN A 4 -67.89 7.83 6.34
C GLN A 4 -68.54 7.66 4.95
N ASP A 5 -68.04 8.27 3.89
CA ASP A 5 -66.75 8.11 3.17
C ASP A 5 -66.82 7.01 2.09
N ASN A 6 -66.95 7.45 0.84
CA ASN A 6 -67.05 6.61 -0.34
C ASN A 6 -65.63 6.39 -0.90
N VAL A 7 -65.09 5.19 -0.67
CA VAL A 7 -63.73 4.79 -1.04
C VAL A 7 -63.63 4.60 -2.55
N SER A 8 -62.81 5.43 -3.21
CA SER A 8 -62.35 5.18 -4.58
C SER A 8 -61.23 4.13 -4.54
N ARG A 9 -61.38 3.07 -5.35
CA ARG A 9 -60.41 1.96 -5.46
C ARG A 9 -59.08 2.49 -6.03
N SER A 10 -58.03 2.45 -5.23
CA SER A 10 -56.65 2.62 -5.69
C SER A 10 -56.25 1.44 -6.59
N LYS A 11 -55.71 1.75 -7.78
CA LYS A 11 -55.01 0.77 -8.61
C LYS A 11 -53.76 0.30 -7.86
N ALA A 12 -53.57 -1.01 -7.79
CA ALA A 12 -52.33 -1.61 -7.28
C ALA A 12 -51.12 -1.10 -8.09
N PRO A 13 -49.99 -0.78 -7.45
CA PRO A 13 -48.79 -0.34 -8.15
C PRO A 13 -48.20 -1.50 -8.96
N ASN A 14 -47.77 -1.18 -10.17
CA ASN A 14 -47.19 -2.12 -11.12
C ASN A 14 -45.83 -2.61 -10.61
N ALA A 15 -45.60 -3.91 -10.56
CA ALA A 15 -44.40 -4.55 -9.98
C ALA A 15 -43.10 -4.38 -10.80
N ASN A 16 -43.00 -3.36 -11.67
CA ASN A 16 -41.86 -3.10 -12.55
C ASN A 16 -41.14 -1.77 -12.31
N ASP A 17 -41.53 -0.98 -11.30
CA ASP A 17 -40.71 0.13 -10.82
C ASP A 17 -39.62 -0.38 -9.85
N SER A 18 -38.69 -1.18 -10.39
CA SER A 18 -37.39 -1.32 -9.75
C SER A 18 -36.67 0.00 -9.94
N HIS A 19 -36.70 0.87 -8.92
CA HIS A 19 -35.79 2.01 -8.82
C HIS A 19 -34.37 1.51 -9.14
N ILE A 20 -33.86 1.84 -10.32
CA ILE A 20 -32.42 1.74 -10.59
C ILE A 20 -31.82 2.78 -9.66
N ALA A 21 -31.38 2.37 -8.48
CA ALA A 21 -30.60 3.24 -7.60
C ALA A 21 -29.43 3.75 -8.43
N LEU A 22 -29.42 5.06 -8.70
CA LEU A 22 -28.35 5.72 -9.45
C LEU A 22 -27.02 5.32 -8.80
N THR A 23 -26.19 4.63 -9.58
CA THR A 23 -24.90 4.12 -9.12
C THR A 23 -24.01 5.32 -8.85
N LYS A 24 -23.66 5.59 -7.58
CA LYS A 24 -22.78 6.70 -7.20
C LYS A 24 -21.41 6.57 -7.88
N GLY A 25 -20.91 7.67 -8.41
CA GLY A 25 -19.58 7.76 -9.01
C GLY A 25 -18.55 8.31 -8.03
N ALA A 26 -17.42 7.62 -7.85
CA ALA A 26 -16.29 8.09 -7.05
C ALA A 26 -15.05 8.30 -7.94
N LEU A 27 -14.36 9.42 -7.76
CA LEU A 27 -13.05 9.68 -8.36
C LEU A 27 -11.97 9.59 -7.29
N VAL A 28 -10.96 8.75 -7.51
CA VAL A 28 -9.87 8.50 -6.57
C VAL A 28 -8.54 8.87 -7.24
N THR A 29 -7.83 9.85 -6.68
CA THR A 29 -6.42 10.09 -7.03
C THR A 29 -5.54 9.15 -6.21
N GLY A 30 -4.38 8.73 -6.72
CA GLY A 30 -3.49 7.84 -5.98
C GLY A 30 -4.04 6.42 -5.85
N ILE A 31 -4.94 6.00 -6.75
CA ILE A 31 -5.65 4.72 -6.71
C ILE A 31 -4.71 3.49 -6.68
N THR A 32 -3.49 3.63 -7.21
CA THR A 32 -2.47 2.58 -7.24
C THR A 32 -1.69 2.44 -5.94
N GLY A 33 -1.82 3.40 -5.03
CA GLY A 33 -1.20 3.37 -3.71
C GLY A 33 -1.88 2.37 -2.76
N HIS A 34 -1.35 2.27 -1.54
CA HIS A 34 -1.88 1.38 -0.51
C HIS A 34 -3.36 1.69 -0.22
N ASP A 35 -3.65 2.91 0.25
CA ASP A 35 -5.01 3.33 0.63
C ASP A 35 -5.96 3.32 -0.56
N GLY A 36 -5.51 3.81 -1.72
CA GLY A 36 -6.30 3.79 -2.96
C GLY A 36 -6.79 2.39 -3.36
N SER A 37 -5.97 1.36 -3.17
CA SER A 37 -6.36 -0.02 -3.48
C SER A 37 -7.43 -0.57 -2.52
N TYR A 38 -7.30 -0.28 -1.21
CA TYR A 38 -8.27 -0.68 -0.19
C TYR A 38 -9.59 0.09 -0.34
N LEU A 39 -9.53 1.41 -0.54
CA LEU A 39 -10.71 2.26 -0.74
C LEU A 39 -11.49 1.80 -1.98
N THR A 40 -10.78 1.50 -3.08
CA THR A 40 -11.41 1.01 -4.31
C THR A 40 -12.20 -0.27 -4.05
N LYS A 41 -11.59 -1.23 -3.35
CA LYS A 41 -12.27 -2.49 -2.98
C LYS A 41 -13.49 -2.23 -2.09
N PHE A 42 -13.37 -1.30 -1.13
CA PHE A 42 -14.46 -0.92 -0.23
C PHE A 42 -15.63 -0.29 -0.99
N LEU A 43 -15.37 0.73 -1.83
CA LEU A 43 -16.40 1.43 -2.61
C LEU A 43 -17.08 0.52 -3.63
N LEU A 44 -16.32 -0.37 -4.30
CA LEU A 44 -16.89 -1.37 -5.21
C LEU A 44 -17.82 -2.36 -4.46
N ARG A 45 -17.53 -2.72 -3.21
CA ARG A 45 -18.44 -3.54 -2.39
C ARG A 45 -19.72 -2.78 -2.02
N LYS A 46 -19.62 -1.47 -1.80
CA LYS A 46 -20.77 -0.57 -1.55
C LYS A 46 -21.61 -0.26 -2.81
N GLY A 47 -21.21 -0.78 -3.98
CA GLY A 47 -21.96 -0.61 -5.22
C GLY A 47 -21.57 0.61 -6.05
N TYR A 48 -20.47 1.31 -5.72
CA TYR A 48 -20.03 2.48 -6.49
C TYR A 48 -19.47 2.11 -7.86
N GLN A 49 -19.51 3.10 -8.77
CA GLN A 49 -18.62 3.16 -9.92
C GLN A 49 -17.37 3.94 -9.53
N VAL A 50 -16.20 3.31 -9.59
CA VAL A 50 -14.93 3.90 -9.17
C VAL A 50 -14.09 4.27 -10.38
N HIS A 51 -13.61 5.50 -10.39
CA HIS A 51 -12.69 6.01 -11.38
C HIS A 51 -11.37 6.36 -10.72
N GLY A 52 -10.28 5.85 -11.25
CA GLY A 52 -8.94 6.07 -10.74
C GLY A 52 -8.10 6.94 -11.65
N LEU A 53 -7.40 7.91 -11.08
CA LEU A 53 -6.33 8.63 -11.78
C LEU A 53 -5.01 7.89 -11.59
N ILE A 54 -4.32 7.59 -12.69
CA ILE A 54 -3.03 6.92 -12.71
C ILE A 54 -1.99 7.73 -13.48
N ARG A 55 -0.75 7.71 -12.99
CA ARG A 55 0.39 8.31 -13.70
C ARG A 55 0.88 7.39 -14.80
N ARG A 56 1.37 7.96 -15.90
CA ARG A 56 2.03 7.19 -16.97
C ARG A 56 3.38 6.71 -16.45
N SER A 57 3.64 5.42 -16.54
CA SER A 57 4.92 4.80 -16.16
C SER A 57 5.42 3.92 -17.30
N SER A 58 6.74 3.77 -17.42
CA SER A 58 7.38 2.79 -18.31
C SER A 58 7.30 1.36 -17.76
N ASN A 59 7.06 1.22 -16.46
CA ASN A 59 6.89 -0.05 -15.76
C ASN A 59 5.44 -0.23 -15.31
N TYR A 60 5.01 -1.48 -15.11
CA TYR A 60 3.70 -1.79 -14.53
C TYR A 60 3.56 -1.18 -13.14
N ASN A 61 2.62 -0.23 -12.99
CA ASN A 61 2.38 0.49 -11.74
C ASN A 61 0.99 0.21 -11.13
N THR A 62 0.27 -0.79 -11.65
CA THR A 62 -1.09 -1.16 -11.21
C THR A 62 -1.13 -2.44 -10.38
N GLN A 63 0.01 -2.90 -9.85
CA GLN A 63 0.15 -4.19 -9.16
C GLN A 63 -0.89 -4.40 -8.05
N GLN A 64 -1.13 -3.37 -7.23
CA GLN A 64 -2.09 -3.42 -6.12
C GLN A 64 -3.55 -3.54 -6.56
N ILE A 65 -3.88 -3.16 -7.80
CA ILE A 65 -5.26 -3.14 -8.33
C ILE A 65 -5.47 -4.08 -9.52
N ASN A 66 -4.43 -4.77 -9.99
CA ASN A 66 -4.51 -5.69 -11.13
C ASN A 66 -5.55 -6.80 -10.92
N HIS A 67 -5.71 -7.28 -9.69
CA HIS A 67 -6.68 -8.31 -9.34
C HIS A 67 -8.14 -7.81 -9.34
N ILE A 68 -8.34 -6.49 -9.36
CA ILE A 68 -9.65 -5.81 -9.41
C ILE A 68 -9.94 -5.33 -10.83
N TYR A 69 -8.90 -5.09 -11.63
CA TYR A 69 -9.00 -4.60 -12.99
C TYR A 69 -9.67 -5.64 -13.89
N VAL A 70 -10.76 -5.21 -14.53
CA VAL A 70 -11.47 -6.01 -15.53
C VAL A 70 -10.97 -5.60 -16.91
N ASP A 71 -10.64 -6.59 -17.73
CA ASP A 71 -10.12 -6.40 -19.09
C ASP A 71 -10.97 -5.38 -19.90
N PRO A 72 -10.34 -4.45 -20.64
CA PRO A 72 -11.01 -3.49 -21.52
C PRO A 72 -12.05 -4.08 -22.48
N HIS A 73 -11.89 -5.33 -22.90
CA HIS A 73 -12.84 -6.01 -23.79
C HIS A 73 -14.17 -6.33 -23.08
N ASN A 74 -14.20 -6.25 -21.74
CA ASN A 74 -15.40 -6.35 -20.89
C ASN A 74 -15.79 -4.98 -20.28
N ALA A 75 -15.30 -3.86 -20.82
CA ALA A 75 -15.43 -2.51 -20.25
C ALA A 75 -16.87 -2.07 -19.92
N ASN A 76 -17.87 -2.59 -20.63
CA ASN A 76 -19.28 -2.24 -20.41
C ASN A 76 -19.81 -2.72 -19.05
N LYS A 77 -19.15 -3.71 -18.42
CA LYS A 77 -19.48 -4.22 -17.09
C LYS A 77 -18.47 -3.80 -16.01
N ALA A 78 -17.39 -3.12 -16.40
CA ALA A 78 -16.33 -2.72 -15.49
C ALA A 78 -16.80 -1.54 -14.62
N ARG A 79 -16.96 -1.81 -13.32
CA ARG A 79 -17.29 -0.78 -12.31
C ARG A 79 -16.06 0.02 -11.87
N MET A 80 -14.85 -0.40 -12.26
CA MET A 80 -13.61 0.33 -12.06
C MET A 80 -13.05 0.77 -13.43
N LYS A 81 -12.70 2.06 -13.57
CA LYS A 81 -12.07 2.59 -14.79
C LYS A 81 -10.85 3.43 -14.42
N LEU A 82 -9.78 3.30 -15.20
CA LEU A 82 -8.51 4.01 -14.97
C LEU A 82 -8.26 5.04 -16.06
N HIS A 83 -7.71 6.18 -15.65
CA HIS A 83 -7.52 7.36 -16.49
C HIS A 83 -6.15 7.98 -16.25
N TYR A 84 -5.44 8.33 -17.32
CA TYR A 84 -4.15 8.99 -17.18
C TYR A 84 -4.29 10.44 -16.76
N ALA A 85 -3.68 10.79 -15.64
CA ALA A 85 -3.62 12.15 -15.11
C ALA A 85 -2.46 12.29 -14.11
N ASP A 86 -2.15 13.53 -13.78
CA ASP A 86 -1.13 13.87 -12.79
C ASP A 86 -1.60 15.10 -12.01
N LEU A 87 -1.38 15.13 -10.69
CA LEU A 87 -1.74 16.28 -9.86
C LEU A 87 -0.97 17.57 -10.24
N SER A 88 0.15 17.46 -10.96
CA SER A 88 0.86 18.61 -11.51
C SER A 88 0.21 19.20 -12.77
N ASP A 89 -0.70 18.48 -13.43
CA ASP A 89 -1.39 18.89 -14.67
C ASP A 89 -2.88 19.18 -14.41
N ALA A 90 -3.19 20.46 -14.19
CA ALA A 90 -4.55 20.94 -13.96
C ALA A 90 -5.53 20.62 -15.10
N SER A 91 -5.07 20.59 -16.36
CA SER A 91 -5.92 20.28 -17.50
C SER A 91 -6.37 18.83 -17.48
N SER A 92 -5.48 17.90 -17.09
CA SER A 92 -5.84 16.49 -16.93
C SER A 92 -6.91 16.28 -15.85
N LEU A 93 -6.76 16.95 -14.70
CA LEU A 93 -7.72 16.85 -13.58
C LEU A 93 -9.09 17.37 -13.98
N ARG A 94 -9.15 18.57 -14.57
CA ARG A 94 -10.40 19.20 -15.02
C ARG A 94 -11.10 18.35 -16.09
N ARG A 95 -10.35 17.85 -17.08
CA ARG A 95 -10.88 16.97 -18.13
C ARG A 95 -11.60 15.76 -17.53
N TRP A 96 -11.00 15.07 -16.57
CA TRP A 96 -11.60 13.87 -16.01
C TRP A 96 -12.78 14.17 -15.10
N LEU A 97 -12.79 15.28 -14.38
CA LEU A 97 -13.99 15.74 -13.65
C LEU A 97 -15.18 15.97 -14.59
N ASP A 98 -14.96 16.64 -15.72
CA ASP A 98 -16.01 16.93 -16.70
C ASP A 98 -16.56 15.67 -17.39
N VAL A 99 -15.70 14.70 -17.67
CA VAL A 99 -16.09 13.42 -18.30
C VAL A 99 -16.78 12.49 -17.31
N ILE A 100 -16.23 12.34 -16.11
CA ILE A 100 -16.66 11.34 -15.13
C ILE A 100 -17.89 11.82 -14.37
N LYS A 101 -17.96 13.13 -14.07
CA LYS A 101 -19.02 13.71 -13.25
C LYS A 101 -19.20 12.94 -11.93
N PRO A 102 -18.14 12.83 -11.10
CA PRO A 102 -18.23 12.09 -9.84
C PRO A 102 -19.21 12.76 -8.86
N ASP A 103 -19.70 11.99 -7.89
CA ASP A 103 -20.45 12.48 -6.72
C ASP A 103 -19.51 12.69 -5.52
N GLU A 104 -18.46 11.85 -5.42
CA GLU A 104 -17.46 11.86 -4.36
C GLU A 104 -16.04 11.88 -4.97
N VAL A 105 -15.16 12.73 -4.45
CA VAL A 105 -13.74 12.82 -4.85
C VAL A 105 -12.87 12.54 -3.64
N TYR A 106 -11.93 11.61 -3.78
CA TYR A 106 -10.94 11.24 -2.77
C TYR A 106 -9.54 11.58 -3.27
N ASN A 107 -8.91 12.60 -2.68
CA ASN A 107 -7.55 12.99 -3.03
C ASN A 107 -6.55 12.24 -2.14
N LEU A 108 -6.01 11.12 -2.65
CA LEU A 108 -5.01 10.28 -1.94
C LEU A 108 -3.62 10.32 -2.60
N ASP A 109 -3.47 10.97 -3.76
CA ASP A 109 -2.19 11.03 -4.46
C ASP A 109 -1.22 12.01 -3.78
N ALA A 110 -0.01 11.55 -3.52
CA ALA A 110 1.04 12.32 -2.89
C ALA A 110 2.42 11.72 -3.18
N GLN A 111 3.46 12.55 -3.05
CA GLN A 111 4.77 12.05 -2.67
C GLN A 111 4.72 11.86 -1.15
N SER A 112 4.49 10.63 -0.68
CA SER A 112 4.14 10.36 0.72
C SER A 112 5.31 9.94 1.61
N HIS A 113 6.54 9.84 1.07
CA HIS A 113 7.71 9.46 1.85
C HIS A 113 8.40 10.70 2.43
N VAL A 114 8.52 10.74 3.75
CA VAL A 114 9.10 11.88 4.49
C VAL A 114 10.56 12.10 4.11
N ASP A 115 11.40 11.07 4.18
CA ASP A 115 12.84 11.23 3.87
C ASP A 115 13.09 11.72 2.44
N VAL A 116 12.40 11.14 1.46
CA VAL A 116 12.47 11.55 0.05
C VAL A 116 12.03 13.02 -0.14
N SER A 117 11.14 13.54 0.72
CA SER A 117 10.71 14.94 0.61
C SER A 117 11.83 15.95 0.84
N PHE A 118 12.88 15.59 1.59
CA PHE A 118 14.07 16.43 1.76
C PHE A 118 14.96 16.44 0.51
N GLU A 119 14.96 15.35 -0.27
CA GLU A 119 15.73 15.25 -1.50
C GLU A 119 15.04 15.98 -2.67
N ILE A 120 13.70 15.92 -2.73
CA ILE A 120 12.89 16.52 -3.80
C ILE A 120 11.79 17.45 -3.25
N PRO A 121 12.15 18.52 -2.53
CA PRO A 121 11.18 19.39 -1.85
C PRO A 121 10.27 20.13 -2.83
N ASP A 122 10.79 20.65 -3.95
CA ASP A 122 10.00 21.38 -4.94
C ASP A 122 8.93 20.50 -5.60
N TYR A 123 9.31 19.27 -5.95
CA TYR A 123 8.37 18.29 -6.49
C TYR A 123 7.30 17.93 -5.45
N THR A 124 7.73 17.68 -4.20
CA THR A 124 6.79 17.36 -3.11
C THR A 124 5.80 18.50 -2.90
N ALA A 125 6.25 19.76 -2.85
CA ALA A 125 5.37 20.92 -2.74
C ALA A 125 4.42 21.08 -3.94
N ASN A 126 4.92 20.88 -5.16
CA ASN A 126 4.12 21.00 -6.37
C ASN A 126 3.00 19.95 -6.45
N VAL A 127 3.25 18.72 -6.00
CA VAL A 127 2.26 17.64 -6.04
C VAL A 127 1.33 17.67 -4.82
N VAL A 128 1.88 17.77 -3.61
CA VAL A 128 1.09 17.64 -2.38
C VAL A 128 0.32 18.93 -2.08
N ALA A 129 0.97 20.09 -2.07
CA ALA A 129 0.28 21.37 -1.84
C ALA A 129 -0.41 21.89 -3.10
N THR A 130 0.38 22.24 -4.14
CA THR A 130 -0.20 22.89 -5.32
C THR A 130 -1.11 21.93 -6.10
N GLY A 131 -0.80 20.64 -6.13
CA GLY A 131 -1.65 19.63 -6.76
C GLY A 131 -2.98 19.44 -6.05
N GLY A 132 -2.99 19.43 -4.71
CA GLY A 132 -4.23 19.48 -3.92
C GLY A 132 -5.08 20.71 -4.25
N LEU A 133 -4.45 21.89 -4.31
CA LEU A 133 -5.13 23.14 -4.70
C LEU A 133 -5.67 23.08 -6.14
N ARG A 134 -4.91 22.53 -7.09
CA ARG A 134 -5.37 22.37 -8.49
C ARG A 134 -6.62 21.50 -8.55
N LEU A 135 -6.67 20.41 -7.78
CA LEU A 135 -7.83 19.53 -7.76
C LEU A 135 -9.05 20.22 -7.13
N LEU A 136 -8.87 20.92 -6.00
CA LEU A 136 -9.93 21.72 -5.38
C LEU A 136 -10.49 22.78 -6.34
N GLU A 137 -9.63 23.51 -7.04
CA GLU A 137 -10.05 24.52 -8.02
C GLU A 137 -10.75 23.89 -9.22
N ALA A 138 -10.27 22.73 -9.69
CA ALA A 138 -10.92 22.00 -10.77
C ALA A 138 -12.32 21.50 -10.36
N VAL A 139 -12.48 21.00 -9.12
CA VAL A 139 -13.78 20.61 -8.55
C VAL A 139 -14.70 21.83 -8.41
N ARG A 140 -14.22 22.94 -7.84
CA ARG A 140 -15.00 24.18 -7.67
C ARG A 140 -15.48 24.71 -9.01
N SER A 141 -14.60 24.77 -10.01
CA SER A 141 -14.93 25.20 -11.37
C SER A 141 -15.94 24.25 -12.03
N HIS A 142 -15.76 22.94 -11.90
CA HIS A 142 -16.72 21.95 -12.41
C HIS A 142 -18.12 22.11 -11.78
N MET A 143 -18.18 22.31 -10.46
CA MET A 143 -19.44 22.52 -9.73
C MET A 143 -20.14 23.80 -10.18
N ALA A 144 -19.38 24.89 -10.37
CA ALA A 144 -19.91 26.16 -10.87
C ALA A 144 -20.49 26.04 -12.29
N ASP A 145 -19.79 25.33 -13.18
CA ASP A 145 -20.18 25.20 -14.59
C ASP A 145 -21.37 24.22 -14.79
N ASN A 146 -21.53 23.23 -13.92
CA ASN A 146 -22.50 22.14 -14.08
C ASN A 146 -23.64 22.16 -13.04
N GLY A 147 -23.60 23.03 -12.04
CA GLY A 147 -24.61 23.10 -10.96
C GLY A 147 -24.67 21.84 -10.10
N ARG A 148 -23.58 21.06 -10.04
CA ARG A 148 -23.50 19.81 -9.26
C ARG A 148 -22.86 20.05 -7.91
N ASN A 149 -23.21 19.21 -6.94
CA ASN A 149 -22.55 19.18 -5.64
C ASN A 149 -21.66 17.94 -5.56
N ILE A 150 -20.36 18.15 -5.34
CA ILE A 150 -19.37 17.09 -5.19
C ILE A 150 -18.89 17.10 -3.74
N LYS A 151 -18.90 15.93 -3.09
CA LYS A 151 -18.27 15.78 -1.78
C LYS A 151 -16.79 15.47 -1.95
N TYR A 152 -15.94 16.16 -1.19
CA TYR A 152 -14.49 16.10 -1.36
C TYR A 152 -13.81 15.62 -0.08
N TYR A 153 -12.95 14.63 -0.19
CA TYR A 153 -12.07 14.14 0.87
C TYR A 153 -10.61 14.46 0.53
N GLN A 154 -9.90 15.05 1.49
CA GLN A 154 -8.47 15.30 1.41
C GLN A 154 -7.75 14.32 2.32
N ALA A 155 -6.89 13.47 1.75
CA ALA A 155 -5.92 12.74 2.55
C ALA A 155 -4.87 13.70 3.07
N CYS A 156 -4.51 13.51 4.31
CA CYS A 156 -3.71 14.41 5.08
C CYS A 156 -2.73 13.57 5.91
N SER A 157 -2.10 14.08 6.97
CA SER A 157 -1.32 13.19 7.84
C SER A 157 -1.27 13.62 9.29
N SER A 158 -0.90 12.71 10.19
CA SER A 158 -0.54 13.05 11.58
C SER A 158 0.82 13.74 11.68
N GLU A 159 1.64 13.67 10.63
CA GLU A 159 2.93 14.39 10.56
C GLU A 159 2.76 15.89 10.83
N VAL A 160 1.60 16.48 10.49
CA VAL A 160 1.25 17.88 10.76
C VAL A 160 1.35 18.30 12.24
N PHE A 161 1.23 17.34 13.16
CA PHE A 161 1.34 17.62 14.58
C PHE A 161 2.80 17.62 15.06
N GLU A 162 3.71 17.01 14.32
CA GLU A 162 5.15 16.95 14.60
C GLU A 162 5.47 16.66 16.08
N SER A 163 6.18 17.60 16.73
CA SER A 163 6.61 17.50 18.13
C SER A 163 5.52 17.83 19.14
N THR A 164 4.27 18.02 18.72
CA THR A 164 3.15 18.30 19.63
C THR A 164 2.90 17.07 20.50
N PRO A 165 2.89 17.23 21.85
CA PRO A 165 2.73 16.09 22.75
C PRO A 165 1.35 15.44 22.57
N PRO A 166 1.26 14.10 22.64
CA PRO A 166 -0.02 13.40 22.58
C PRO A 166 -0.83 13.59 23.88
N PRO A 167 -2.17 13.42 23.84
CA PRO A 167 -2.98 13.07 22.67
C PRO A 167 -3.25 14.27 21.76
N GLN A 168 -3.09 14.10 20.45
CA GLN A 168 -3.41 15.15 19.49
C GLN A 168 -4.89 15.14 19.08
N SER A 169 -5.47 16.33 18.89
CA SER A 169 -6.84 16.54 18.42
C SER A 169 -6.91 17.65 17.38
N GLN A 170 -8.08 17.78 16.73
CA GLN A 170 -8.38 18.77 15.69
C GLN A 170 -8.23 20.22 16.15
N ASP A 171 -8.38 20.47 17.45
CA ASP A 171 -8.36 21.82 18.03
C ASP A 171 -6.93 22.30 18.37
N LEU A 172 -5.91 21.45 18.18
CA LEU A 172 -4.53 21.81 18.48
C LEU A 172 -3.93 22.68 17.36
N PRO A 173 -3.15 23.72 17.72
CA PRO A 173 -2.47 24.55 16.74
C PRO A 173 -1.42 23.74 15.99
N MET A 174 -1.40 23.89 14.66
CA MET A 174 -0.36 23.30 13.82
C MET A 174 0.99 23.97 14.12
N MET A 175 2.03 23.15 14.29
CA MET A 175 3.40 23.63 14.50
C MET A 175 4.07 23.96 13.17
N PRO A 176 5.08 24.86 13.15
CA PRO A 176 5.87 25.10 11.95
C PRO A 176 6.57 23.81 11.52
N PRO A 177 6.48 23.44 10.23
CA PRO A 177 6.89 22.13 9.77
C PRO A 177 8.41 21.97 9.74
N ASN A 178 8.90 20.88 10.30
CA ASN A 178 10.28 20.40 10.23
C ASN A 178 10.58 19.66 8.91
N ALA A 179 9.56 19.21 8.17
CA ALA A 179 9.72 18.55 6.86
C ALA A 179 8.88 19.21 5.74
N PRO A 180 9.39 19.27 4.49
CA PRO A 180 8.66 19.85 3.36
C PRO A 180 7.29 19.20 3.12
N LEU A 181 7.17 17.89 3.32
CA LEU A 181 5.89 17.17 3.21
C LEU A 181 4.87 17.69 4.23
N THR A 182 5.28 17.90 5.48
CA THR A 182 4.40 18.33 6.58
C THR A 182 3.83 19.72 6.35
N GLY A 183 4.63 20.65 5.82
CA GLY A 183 4.19 22.00 5.52
C GLY A 183 3.15 22.12 4.40
N THR A 184 2.89 21.00 3.70
CA THR A 184 2.01 20.95 2.53
C THR A 184 0.72 20.18 2.78
N GLN A 185 0.58 19.54 3.94
CA GLN A 185 -0.60 18.76 4.32
C GLN A 185 -1.44 19.52 5.36
N SER A 186 -2.77 19.54 5.21
CA SER A 186 -3.68 19.70 6.36
C SER A 186 -3.88 18.33 7.02
N ILE A 187 -4.73 18.15 8.03
CA ILE A 187 -4.72 17.00 8.99
C ILE A 187 -5.62 15.83 8.57
N THR A 188 -5.12 14.57 8.72
CA THR A 188 -5.74 13.20 8.65
C THR A 188 -4.83 12.12 8.00
N GLU A 189 -4.09 11.37 8.86
CA GLU A 189 -3.60 9.97 8.73
C GLU A 189 -2.32 9.56 7.95
N LYS A 190 -1.56 8.61 8.52
CA LYS A 190 -0.46 7.88 7.86
C LYS A 190 -0.65 6.37 8.12
N ASN A 191 -0.75 5.58 7.05
CA ASN A 191 -0.50 4.13 7.07
C ASN A 191 0.79 3.83 6.33
N THR A 192 1.93 3.87 7.01
CA THR A 192 3.17 3.30 6.49
C THR A 192 3.63 2.18 7.38
N ALA A 193 3.74 0.99 6.78
CA ALA A 193 4.65 -0.03 7.27
C ALA A 193 6.07 0.52 7.17
N TYR A 194 6.76 0.65 8.30
CA TYR A 194 8.19 0.96 8.29
C TYR A 194 8.95 -0.26 7.79
N GLU A 195 9.75 -0.09 6.74
CA GLU A 195 10.91 -0.96 6.53
C GLU A 195 11.88 -0.70 7.69
N ALA A 196 12.28 -1.76 8.40
CA ALA A 196 13.24 -1.69 9.48
C ALA A 196 14.63 -1.31 8.94
N LEU A 197 14.86 -0.01 8.75
CA LEU A 197 16.20 0.52 8.50
C LEU A 197 16.97 0.64 9.82
N PRO A 198 18.21 0.12 9.90
CA PRO A 198 19.01 0.25 11.11
C PRO A 198 19.44 1.71 11.26
N GLY A 199 18.87 2.44 12.22
CA GLY A 199 19.25 3.85 12.40
C GLY A 199 18.67 4.62 13.58
N LYS A 200 17.37 4.54 13.88
CA LYS A 200 16.75 5.25 15.02
C LYS A 200 15.52 4.48 15.50
N HIS A 201 15.63 3.78 16.61
CA HIS A 201 14.54 2.94 17.14
C HIS A 201 13.54 3.70 18.03
N THR A 202 13.76 4.98 18.33
CA THR A 202 13.03 5.71 19.38
C THR A 202 11.66 6.29 18.97
N GLY A 203 11.04 5.81 17.88
CA GLY A 203 9.78 6.36 17.37
C GLY A 203 8.56 5.73 18.03
N VAL A 204 7.74 6.52 18.73
CA VAL A 204 6.39 6.11 19.19
C VAL A 204 5.39 6.39 18.07
N THR A 205 4.69 5.37 17.56
CA THR A 205 3.72 5.49 16.46
C THR A 205 2.38 4.86 16.84
N ARG A 206 1.27 5.42 16.32
CA ARG A 206 -0.03 4.77 16.36
C ARG A 206 -0.25 4.03 15.05
N LEU A 207 -0.25 2.70 15.10
CA LEU A 207 -0.41 1.84 13.93
C LEU A 207 -1.83 1.28 13.91
N GLY A 208 -2.56 1.49 12.83
CA GLY A 208 -3.83 0.81 12.61
C GLY A 208 -3.89 0.14 11.24
N PHE A 209 -5.01 -0.53 10.97
CA PHE A 209 -5.21 -1.26 9.73
C PHE A 209 -5.90 -0.40 8.68
N ALA A 210 -5.25 -0.18 7.54
CA ALA A 210 -5.74 0.71 6.49
C ALA A 210 -7.19 0.44 6.05
N GLY A 211 -7.65 -0.82 6.06
CA GLY A 211 -9.03 -1.14 5.70
C GLY A 211 -10.08 -0.47 6.58
N ASP A 212 -9.79 -0.28 7.88
CA ASP A 212 -10.72 0.36 8.83
C ASP A 212 -10.79 1.87 8.57
N TYR A 213 -9.66 2.47 8.20
CA TYR A 213 -9.60 3.89 7.90
C TYR A 213 -10.30 4.25 6.60
N MET A 214 -10.34 3.36 5.60
CA MET A 214 -11.11 3.61 4.37
C MET A 214 -12.61 3.76 4.65
N GLU A 215 -13.13 3.02 5.63
CA GLU A 215 -14.50 3.20 6.11
C GLU A 215 -14.68 4.57 6.77
N ALA A 216 -13.72 5.02 7.57
CA ALA A 216 -13.74 6.37 8.16
C ALA A 216 -13.77 7.46 7.07
N MET A 217 -12.90 7.39 6.05
CA MET A 217 -12.90 8.35 4.92
C MET A 217 -14.26 8.41 4.22
N TRP A 218 -14.89 7.25 3.99
CA TRP A 218 -16.21 7.19 3.39
C TRP A 218 -17.29 7.78 4.31
N LEU A 219 -17.26 7.46 5.61
CA LEU A 219 -18.21 7.96 6.61
C LEU A 219 -18.16 9.49 6.74
N MET A 220 -16.97 10.11 6.64
CA MET A 220 -16.82 11.57 6.65
C MET A 220 -17.65 12.22 5.53
N LEU A 221 -17.61 11.65 4.32
CA LEU A 221 -18.43 12.15 3.21
C LEU A 221 -19.90 11.80 3.34
N GLN A 222 -20.33 10.95 4.28
CA GLN A 222 -21.75 10.68 4.50
C GLN A 222 -22.40 11.65 5.50
N GLN A 223 -21.62 12.45 6.22
CA GLN A 223 -22.15 13.42 7.19
C GLN A 223 -22.95 14.54 6.50
N GLU A 224 -23.82 15.20 7.28
CA GLU A 224 -24.65 16.31 6.81
C GLU A 224 -23.83 17.56 6.49
N LYS A 225 -22.79 17.82 7.29
CA LYS A 225 -21.90 18.98 7.15
C LYS A 225 -20.44 18.52 7.04
N PRO A 226 -19.62 19.19 6.22
CA PRO A 226 -18.19 18.92 6.16
C PRO A 226 -17.53 19.29 7.50
N TYR A 227 -16.60 18.44 7.95
CA TYR A 227 -15.83 18.64 9.17
C TYR A 227 -14.51 17.87 9.11
N ASP A 228 -13.55 18.24 9.95
CA ASP A 228 -12.24 17.60 10.04
C ASP A 228 -12.21 16.55 11.16
N TYR A 229 -11.58 15.40 10.90
CA TYR A 229 -11.58 14.27 11.82
C TYR A 229 -10.17 13.74 12.05
N VAL A 230 -9.75 13.61 13.32
CA VAL A 230 -8.61 12.76 13.67
C VAL A 230 -9.10 11.32 13.73
N VAL A 231 -8.50 10.45 12.92
CA VAL A 231 -8.73 9.01 12.95
C VAL A 231 -7.43 8.34 13.40
N ALA A 232 -7.50 7.56 14.47
CA ALA A 232 -6.37 6.83 15.03
C ALA A 232 -6.87 5.68 15.91
N THR A 233 -6.01 4.69 16.15
CA THR A 233 -6.24 3.66 17.16
C THR A 233 -6.04 4.21 18.57
N GLU A 234 -6.69 3.59 19.55
CA GLU A 234 -6.39 3.79 20.96
C GLU A 234 -5.11 3.01 21.30
N GLY A 235 -4.02 3.71 21.59
CA GLY A 235 -2.73 3.12 21.93
C GLY A 235 -1.61 3.56 20.98
N SER A 236 -0.40 3.63 21.54
CA SER A 236 0.82 3.98 20.82
C SER A 236 1.89 2.96 21.13
N HIS A 237 2.62 2.53 20.11
CA HIS A 237 3.64 1.50 20.21
C HIS A 237 4.98 2.01 19.72
N THR A 238 6.07 1.51 20.28
CA THR A 238 7.41 1.82 19.77
C THR A 238 7.78 0.90 18.61
N VAL A 239 8.84 1.25 17.87
CA VAL A 239 9.41 0.36 16.86
C VAL A 239 9.95 -0.91 17.52
N GLU A 240 10.52 -0.83 18.72
CA GLU A 240 10.97 -2.00 19.47
C GLU A 240 9.81 -2.94 19.81
N GLU A 241 8.69 -2.44 20.33
CA GLU A 241 7.50 -3.25 20.60
C GLU A 241 6.98 -3.92 19.32
N PHE A 242 6.98 -3.20 18.20
CA PHE A 242 6.61 -3.77 16.91
C PHE A 242 7.56 -4.91 16.49
N LEU A 243 8.86 -4.75 16.68
CA LEU A 243 9.85 -5.79 16.40
C LEU A 243 9.66 -6.99 17.34
N GLU A 244 9.46 -6.77 18.63
CA GLU A 244 9.20 -7.82 19.60
C GLU A 244 7.96 -8.62 19.27
N VAL A 245 6.85 -7.98 18.88
CA VAL A 245 5.63 -8.69 18.46
C VAL A 245 5.84 -9.41 17.12
N SER A 246 6.52 -8.78 16.16
CA SER A 246 6.74 -9.36 14.82
C SER A 246 7.67 -10.57 14.85
N PHE A 247 8.70 -10.53 15.69
CA PHE A 247 9.73 -11.56 15.77
C PHE A 247 9.60 -12.47 16.98
N GLY A 248 8.85 -12.11 18.02
CA GLY A 248 8.71 -12.90 19.25
C GLY A 248 8.01 -14.25 19.06
N GLY A 249 7.29 -14.43 17.94
CA GLY A 249 6.74 -15.72 17.52
C GLY A 249 7.56 -16.45 16.44
N VAL A 250 8.71 -15.90 16.04
CA VAL A 250 9.61 -16.55 15.09
C VAL A 250 10.58 -17.39 15.91
N ASP A 251 10.46 -18.71 15.82
CA ASP A 251 11.40 -19.62 16.47
C ASP A 251 12.82 -19.27 16.02
N ASP A 252 13.68 -18.93 16.99
CA ASP A 252 15.10 -18.70 16.76
C ASP A 252 15.82 -19.97 16.34
N VAL A 253 15.16 -21.12 16.36
CA VAL A 253 15.74 -22.42 16.04
C VAL A 253 15.67 -22.67 14.52
N CYS A 254 16.75 -23.22 13.96
CA CYS A 254 16.84 -23.60 12.56
C CYS A 254 15.63 -24.43 12.11
N VAL A 255 14.92 -23.91 11.11
CA VAL A 255 13.71 -24.53 10.55
C VAL A 255 14.01 -25.94 10.00
N LEU A 256 15.24 -26.15 9.51
CA LEU A 256 15.66 -27.42 8.92
C LEU A 256 16.03 -28.47 9.99
N CYS A 257 16.86 -28.13 10.97
CA CYS A 257 17.42 -29.13 11.92
C CYS A 257 16.77 -29.11 13.31
N LYS A 258 16.07 -28.02 13.68
CA LYS A 258 15.43 -27.83 14.99
C LYS A 258 16.33 -27.99 16.22
N ASN A 259 17.66 -27.89 16.06
CA ASN A 259 18.63 -28.21 17.11
C ASN A 259 19.58 -27.06 17.47
N ALA A 260 19.61 -25.97 16.70
CA ALA A 260 20.49 -24.83 16.93
C ALA A 260 19.86 -23.54 16.41
N PRO A 261 20.31 -22.35 16.85
CA PRO A 261 19.78 -21.10 16.36
C PRO A 261 19.93 -20.94 14.83
N GLU A 262 18.90 -20.43 14.16
CA GLU A 262 18.94 -20.15 12.73
C GLU A 262 19.79 -18.91 12.44
N SER A 263 21.06 -19.13 12.09
CA SER A 263 21.91 -18.10 11.51
C SER A 263 22.15 -18.37 10.03
N ARG A 264 22.61 -17.37 9.28
CA ARG A 264 23.04 -17.57 7.87
C ARG A 264 24.11 -18.66 7.76
N ASN A 265 25.07 -18.69 8.68
CA ASN A 265 26.14 -19.69 8.67
C ASN A 265 25.57 -21.07 9.02
N HIS A 266 24.68 -21.13 10.00
CA HIS A 266 24.03 -22.37 10.37
C HIS A 266 23.17 -22.92 9.23
N LEU A 267 22.26 -22.11 8.68
CA LEU A 267 21.35 -22.51 7.61
C LEU A 267 22.07 -23.06 6.38
N PHE A 268 23.20 -22.45 6.00
CA PHE A 268 23.88 -22.80 4.76
C PHE A 268 25.08 -23.73 4.94
N PHE A 269 25.74 -23.81 6.10
CA PHE A 269 26.98 -24.58 6.24
C PHE A 269 27.02 -25.53 7.43
N GLU A 270 26.48 -25.13 8.59
CA GLU A 270 26.63 -25.91 9.83
C GLU A 270 25.43 -26.83 10.11
N CYS A 271 24.28 -26.54 9.50
CA CYS A 271 23.08 -27.35 9.63
C CYS A 271 23.32 -28.72 8.99
N ASN A 272 23.01 -29.79 9.72
CA ASN A 272 23.25 -31.17 9.29
C ASN A 272 22.65 -31.47 7.90
N LEU A 273 21.46 -30.91 7.61
CA LEU A 273 20.84 -31.06 6.29
C LEU A 273 21.62 -30.30 5.21
N SER A 274 22.00 -29.05 5.48
CA SER A 274 22.77 -28.25 4.52
C SER A 274 24.13 -28.87 4.23
N ALA A 275 24.80 -29.41 5.25
CA ALA A 275 26.07 -30.11 5.11
C ALA A 275 25.96 -31.33 4.20
N GLN A 276 24.89 -32.12 4.31
CA GLN A 276 24.62 -33.26 3.41
C GLN A 276 24.40 -32.81 1.96
N VAL A 277 23.68 -31.71 1.74
CA VAL A 277 23.49 -31.13 0.40
C VAL A 277 24.83 -30.67 -0.19
N TRP A 278 25.70 -30.03 0.62
CA TRP A 278 27.05 -29.66 0.19
C TRP A 278 27.94 -30.88 -0.08
N GLU A 279 27.85 -31.94 0.73
CA GLU A 279 28.57 -33.19 0.48
C GLU A 279 28.13 -33.86 -0.82
N PHE A 280 26.83 -33.85 -1.14
CA PHE A 280 26.30 -34.47 -2.34
C PHE A 280 26.59 -33.66 -3.61
N ILE A 281 26.27 -32.36 -3.60
CA ILE A 281 26.34 -31.50 -4.79
C ILE A 281 27.74 -30.91 -4.96
N ALA A 282 28.30 -30.37 -3.89
CA ALA A 282 29.50 -29.56 -4.00
C ALA A 282 30.80 -30.37 -3.93
N LYS A 283 30.86 -31.48 -3.18
CA LYS A 283 32.05 -32.35 -3.17
C LYS A 283 32.29 -32.99 -4.54
N GLY A 284 31.22 -33.32 -5.27
CA GLY A 284 31.30 -33.84 -6.65
C GLY A 284 31.83 -32.82 -7.67
N LEU A 285 31.44 -31.55 -7.53
CA LEU A 285 31.80 -30.46 -8.45
C LEU A 285 33.10 -29.71 -8.07
N LEU A 286 33.38 -29.55 -6.78
CA LEU A 286 34.49 -28.74 -6.23
C LEU A 286 35.68 -29.59 -5.73
N ARG A 287 35.54 -30.92 -5.67
CA ARG A 287 36.55 -31.88 -5.21
C ARG A 287 37.28 -31.41 -3.93
N ASN A 288 38.55 -31.02 -4.02
CA ASN A 288 39.40 -30.65 -2.87
C ASN A 288 39.40 -29.14 -2.56
N SER A 289 38.59 -28.33 -3.24
CA SER A 289 38.56 -26.87 -3.09
C SER A 289 37.27 -26.36 -2.44
N TYR A 290 36.52 -27.18 -1.72
CA TYR A 290 35.30 -26.73 -1.04
C TYR A 290 35.66 -26.08 0.30
N THR A 291 34.95 -25.01 0.65
CA THR A 291 34.98 -24.42 2.00
C THR A 291 33.55 -24.29 2.52
N THR A 292 33.40 -24.30 3.84
CA THR A 292 32.10 -24.21 4.53
C THR A 292 31.93 -22.86 5.22
N ASP A 293 32.53 -21.82 4.64
CA ASP A 293 32.52 -20.46 5.17
C ASP A 293 32.38 -19.44 4.04
N TRP A 294 31.69 -18.34 4.33
CA TRP A 294 31.42 -17.30 3.33
C TRP A 294 32.70 -16.68 2.76
N SER A 295 33.73 -16.47 3.58
CA SER A 295 34.96 -15.80 3.17
C SER A 295 35.75 -16.66 2.17
N GLY A 296 35.89 -17.95 2.44
CA GLY A 296 36.52 -18.92 1.55
C GLY A 296 35.79 -19.05 0.22
N ILE A 297 34.46 -19.11 0.24
CA ILE A 297 33.65 -19.15 -0.99
C ILE A 297 33.81 -17.87 -1.82
N ILE A 298 33.74 -16.70 -1.18
CA ILE A 298 33.93 -15.42 -1.87
C ILE A 298 35.32 -15.37 -2.50
N CYS A 299 36.34 -15.88 -1.82
CA CYS A 299 37.70 -15.99 -2.36
C CYS A 299 37.74 -16.88 -3.62
N ILE A 300 37.17 -18.10 -3.56
CA ILE A 300 37.12 -19.04 -4.69
C ILE A 300 36.35 -18.46 -5.89
N ILE A 301 35.23 -17.79 -5.64
CA ILE A 301 34.39 -17.21 -6.68
C ILE A 301 35.04 -15.96 -7.32
N SER A 302 35.94 -15.31 -6.59
CA SER A 302 36.65 -14.09 -7.01
C SER A 302 38.04 -14.38 -7.62
N GLU A 303 38.49 -15.64 -7.59
CA GLU A 303 39.84 -16.04 -7.98
C GLU A 303 40.05 -15.91 -9.50
N ARG A 304 40.88 -14.94 -9.93
CA ARG A 304 41.12 -14.65 -11.37
C ARG A 304 42.05 -15.64 -12.09
N THR A 305 42.62 -16.61 -11.37
CA THR A 305 43.64 -17.54 -11.88
C THR A 305 43.05 -18.82 -12.51
N ARG A 306 41.75 -19.08 -12.33
CA ARG A 306 41.06 -20.26 -12.91
C ARG A 306 40.54 -19.97 -14.33
N GLU A 307 40.51 -21.00 -15.17
CA GLU A 307 39.89 -20.90 -16.50
C GLU A 307 38.43 -20.44 -16.39
N ASN A 308 38.04 -19.44 -17.19
CA ASN A 308 36.72 -18.80 -17.15
C ASN A 308 35.54 -19.78 -17.12
N LYS A 309 35.63 -20.91 -17.83
CA LYS A 309 34.57 -21.93 -17.87
C LYS A 309 34.35 -22.63 -16.53
N SER A 310 35.43 -22.99 -15.84
CA SER A 310 35.35 -23.65 -14.52
C SER A 310 34.76 -22.71 -13.46
N LEU A 311 35.14 -21.44 -13.49
CA LEU A 311 34.67 -20.43 -12.55
C LEU A 311 33.17 -20.12 -12.72
N VAL A 312 32.68 -20.12 -13.96
CA VAL A 312 31.24 -19.98 -14.27
C VAL A 312 30.45 -21.18 -13.73
N CYS A 313 30.91 -22.41 -13.97
CA CYS A 313 30.24 -23.60 -13.44
C CYS A 313 30.16 -23.60 -11.91
N ILE A 314 31.24 -23.16 -11.23
CA ILE A 314 31.28 -23.06 -9.77
C ILE A 314 30.27 -22.03 -9.25
N ARG A 315 30.18 -20.86 -9.89
CA ARG A 315 29.20 -19.81 -9.54
C ARG A 315 27.76 -20.31 -9.67
N TYR A 316 27.44 -20.98 -10.77
CA TYR A 316 26.10 -21.52 -10.99
C TYR A 316 25.76 -22.63 -10.00
N ALA A 317 26.69 -23.56 -9.75
CA ALA A 317 26.48 -24.61 -8.77
C ALA A 317 26.23 -24.02 -7.38
N PHE A 318 27.04 -23.04 -6.97
CA PHE A 318 26.88 -22.36 -5.68
C PHE A 318 25.53 -21.64 -5.56
N GLN A 319 25.14 -20.86 -6.58
CA GLN A 319 23.85 -20.17 -6.60
C GLN A 319 22.67 -21.14 -6.57
N ALA A 320 22.74 -22.23 -7.33
CA ALA A 320 21.69 -23.24 -7.36
C ALA A 320 21.52 -23.94 -6.01
N VAL A 321 22.62 -24.26 -5.31
CA VAL A 321 22.57 -24.88 -3.98
C VAL A 321 21.98 -23.94 -2.94
N LEU A 322 22.41 -22.67 -2.90
CA LEU A 322 21.82 -21.68 -2.00
C LEU A 322 20.32 -21.50 -2.25
N TYR A 323 19.93 -21.42 -3.53
CA TYR A 323 18.54 -21.26 -3.91
C TYR A 323 17.69 -22.47 -3.51
N ALA A 324 18.20 -23.69 -3.71
CA ALA A 324 17.52 -24.92 -3.31
C ALA A 324 17.34 -25.01 -1.78
N LEU A 325 18.40 -24.73 -1.00
CA LEU A 325 18.33 -24.70 0.46
C LEU A 325 17.33 -23.64 0.96
N TRP A 326 17.30 -22.47 0.33
CA TRP A 326 16.36 -21.41 0.67
C TRP A 326 14.91 -21.77 0.35
N ILE A 327 14.65 -22.41 -0.80
CA ILE A 327 13.31 -22.92 -1.15
C ILE A 327 12.85 -23.94 -0.13
N GLU A 328 13.67 -24.94 0.18
CA GLU A 328 13.28 -26.02 1.11
C GLU A 328 13.04 -25.47 2.51
N ARG A 329 13.89 -24.55 3.00
CA ARG A 329 13.65 -23.87 4.27
C ARG A 329 12.30 -23.14 4.30
N ASN A 330 11.94 -22.44 3.22
CA ASN A 330 10.68 -21.71 3.17
C ASN A 330 9.46 -22.64 3.09
N LYS A 331 9.55 -23.74 2.33
CA LYS A 331 8.50 -24.78 2.31
C LYS A 331 8.21 -25.28 3.72
N VAL A 332 9.25 -25.71 4.44
CA VAL A 332 9.12 -26.25 5.81
C VAL A 332 8.56 -25.19 6.76
N ARG A 333 9.03 -23.94 6.66
CA ARG A 333 8.51 -22.83 7.46
C ARG A 333 7.03 -22.57 7.23
N HIS A 334 6.54 -22.77 6.02
CA HIS A 334 5.13 -22.57 5.64
C HIS A 334 4.28 -23.85 5.76
N GLY A 335 4.80 -24.90 6.42
CA GLY A 335 4.03 -26.09 6.77
C GLY A 335 4.06 -27.23 5.75
N ASP A 336 4.85 -27.10 4.68
CA ASP A 336 5.06 -28.18 3.73
C ASP A 336 6.02 -29.24 4.29
N LYS A 337 5.84 -30.50 3.90
CA LYS A 337 6.75 -31.58 4.27
C LYS A 337 8.09 -31.42 3.54
N MET A 338 9.19 -31.63 4.26
CA MET A 338 10.53 -31.74 3.66
C MET A 338 10.53 -32.77 2.54
N MET A 339 11.20 -32.44 1.43
CA MET A 339 11.58 -33.46 0.46
C MET A 339 12.60 -34.41 1.09
N PRO A 340 12.45 -35.74 0.93
CA PRO A 340 13.33 -36.73 1.52
C PRO A 340 14.75 -36.68 0.95
#